data_AF-A0A495AA68-F1
#
_entry.id   AF-A0A495AA68-F1
#
_cell.length_a   1.000
_cell.length_b   1.000
_cell.length_c   1.000
_cell.angle_alpha   90.00
_cell.angle_beta   90.00
_cell.angle_gamma   90.00
#
_symmetry.space_group_name_H-M   'P 1'
#
loop_
_entity.id
_entity.type
_entity.pdbx_description
1 polymer ?
#
loop_
_entity_poly.entity_id
_entity_poly.type
_entity_poly.pdbx_seq_one_letter_code
_entity_poly.pdbx_strand_id
1 'polypeptide(L)'
;MAIGSKDLNVENLAALDTGALTDQLRKSKEELFNLRFQAATGQLESNGRLKSVKRDIARIYTVLRERELGIREDVAPAAAKTEKKASKKAAKSEDDAK
;
A
#
# COMPACT_ATOMS: atom_id res chain seq x y z
N MET A 1 21.28 -2.18 -10.80
CA MET A 1 20.06 -1.70 -11.52
C MET A 1 18.86 -2.12 -10.70
N ALA A 2 18.21 -1.20 -9.97
CA ALA A 2 17.04 -1.52 -9.16
C ALA A 2 15.83 -1.70 -10.08
N ILE A 3 15.39 -2.95 -10.28
CA ILE A 3 14.19 -3.29 -11.06
C ILE A 3 13.05 -3.42 -10.07
N GLY A 4 12.18 -2.41 -9.99
CA GLY A 4 11.07 -2.28 -9.04
C GLY A 4 10.82 -0.81 -8.69
N SER A 5 9.67 -0.48 -8.11
CA SER A 5 9.52 0.85 -7.51
C SER A 5 10.47 0.99 -6.31
N LYS A 6 11.03 2.18 -6.11
CA LYS A 6 11.91 2.46 -4.96
C LYS A 6 11.14 2.41 -3.64
N ASP A 7 9.83 2.61 -3.70
CA ASP A 7 8.97 2.72 -2.53
C ASP A 7 8.59 1.34 -1.97
N LEU A 8 8.51 0.30 -2.81
CA LEU A 8 8.18 -1.10 -2.42
C LEU A 8 9.44 -1.95 -2.17
N ASN A 9 10.43 -1.38 -1.51
CA ASN A 9 11.60 -2.11 -1.02
C ASN A 9 11.25 -2.95 0.21
N VAL A 10 12.03 -4.01 0.45
CA VAL A 10 11.77 -4.99 1.52
C VAL A 10 11.68 -4.34 2.89
N GLU A 11 12.54 -3.36 3.17
CA GLU A 11 12.55 -2.59 4.43
C GLU A 11 11.24 -1.83 4.64
N ASN A 12 10.76 -1.13 3.61
CA ASN A 12 9.51 -0.36 3.68
C ASN A 12 8.29 -1.29 3.80
N LEU A 13 8.30 -2.44 3.12
CA LEU A 13 7.25 -3.44 3.20
C LEU A 13 7.21 -4.13 4.57
N ALA A 14 8.38 -4.36 5.18
CA ALA A 14 8.47 -4.97 6.51
C ALA A 14 7.89 -4.06 7.60
N ALA A 15 7.95 -2.74 7.43
CA ALA A 15 7.39 -1.75 8.34
C ALA A 15 5.86 -1.60 8.25
N LEU A 16 5.20 -2.15 7.22
CA LEU A 16 3.76 -2.05 7.03
C LEU A 16 3.00 -3.18 7.72
N ASP A 17 1.79 -2.91 8.20
CA ASP A 17 0.91 -3.94 8.74
C ASP A 17 0.46 -4.94 7.65
N THR A 18 0.12 -6.15 8.07
CA THR A 18 -0.34 -7.24 7.18
C THR A 18 -1.59 -6.82 6.42
N GLY A 19 -2.50 -6.05 7.02
CA GLY A 19 -3.64 -5.45 6.31
C GLY A 19 -3.20 -4.51 5.18
N ALA A 20 -2.30 -3.56 5.48
CA ALA A 20 -1.79 -2.60 4.51
C ALA A 20 -1.05 -3.28 3.34
N LEU A 21 -0.29 -4.35 3.61
CA LEU A 21 0.37 -5.14 2.57
C LEU A 21 -0.63 -5.78 1.60
N THR A 22 -1.76 -6.31 2.10
CA THR A 22 -2.79 -6.90 1.24
C THR A 22 -3.48 -5.85 0.36
N ASP A 23 -3.67 -4.63 0.86
CA ASP A 23 -4.26 -3.55 0.07
C ASP A 23 -3.31 -3.05 -1.01
N GLN A 24 -2.01 -2.95 -0.70
CA GLN A 24 -0.99 -2.63 -1.70
C GLN A 24 -0.90 -3.72 -2.77
N LEU A 25 -1.01 -4.99 -2.39
CA LEU A 25 -1.06 -6.11 -3.32
C LEU A 25 -2.23 -5.99 -4.30
N ARG A 26 -3.42 -5.61 -3.82
CA ARG A 26 -4.60 -5.37 -4.68
C ARG A 26 -4.34 -4.25 -5.68
N LYS A 27 -3.85 -3.10 -5.20
CA LYS A 27 -3.50 -1.94 -6.05
C LYS A 27 -2.48 -2.31 -7.13
N SER A 28 -1.41 -3.03 -6.78
CA SER A 28 -0.40 -3.46 -7.75
C SER A 28 -0.95 -4.47 -8.78
N LYS A 29 -1.92 -5.31 -8.41
CA LYS A 29 -2.59 -6.22 -9.37
C LYS A 29 -3.48 -5.48 -10.34
N GLU A 30 -4.22 -4.47 -9.89
CA GLU A 30 -5.02 -3.61 -10.75
C GLU A 30 -4.13 -2.84 -11.73
N GLU A 31 -3.01 -2.27 -11.27
CA GLU A 31 -2.02 -1.63 -12.13
C GLU A 31 -1.48 -2.62 -13.17
N LEU A 32 -1.15 -3.85 -12.76
CA LEU A 32 -0.68 -4.88 -13.70
C LEU A 32 -1.73 -5.24 -14.74
N PHE A 33 -3.01 -5.31 -14.36
CA PHE A 33 -4.11 -5.57 -15.29
C PHE A 33 -4.22 -4.45 -16.32
N ASN A 34 -4.22 -3.19 -15.88
CA ASN A 34 -4.28 -2.02 -16.75
C ASN A 34 -3.08 -1.96 -17.71
N LEU A 35 -1.87 -2.21 -17.22
CA LEU A 35 -0.67 -2.24 -18.06
C LEU A 35 -0.70 -3.39 -19.08
N ARG A 36 -1.27 -4.55 -18.73
CA ARG A 36 -1.45 -5.66 -19.68
C ARG A 36 -2.49 -5.33 -20.74
N PHE A 37 -3.55 -4.62 -20.36
CA PHE A 37 -4.55 -4.13 -21.30
C PHE A 37 -3.94 -3.13 -22.28
N GLN A 38 -3.19 -2.14 -21.79
CA GLN A 38 -2.46 -1.17 -22.62
C GLN A 38 -1.39 -1.83 -23.51
N ALA A 39 -0.73 -2.88 -23.02
CA ALA A 39 0.22 -3.65 -23.82
C ALA A 39 -0.47 -4.38 -24.98
N ALA A 40 -1.66 -4.93 -24.75
CA ALA A 40 -2.43 -5.61 -25.78
C ALA A 40 -2.99 -4.65 -26.84
N THR A 41 -3.32 -3.40 -26.46
CA THR A 41 -3.74 -2.35 -27.42
C THR A 41 -2.57 -1.67 -28.13
N GLY A 42 -1.33 -1.98 -27.76
CA GLY A 42 -0.12 -1.38 -28.36
C GLY A 42 0.11 0.08 -27.96
N GLN A 43 -0.63 0.62 -26.99
CA GLN A 43 -0.53 1.99 -26.51
C GLN A 43 0.39 2.13 -25.27
N LEU A 44 1.14 1.09 -24.93
CA LEU A 44 1.96 1.08 -23.74
C LEU A 44 3.26 1.89 -23.95
N GLU A 45 3.35 3.04 -23.28
CA GLU A 45 4.50 3.93 -23.33
C GLU A 45 5.75 3.34 -22.64
N SER A 46 5.57 2.57 -21.56
CA SER A 46 6.68 2.04 -20.75
C SER A 46 6.60 0.53 -20.50
N ASN A 47 7.25 -0.23 -21.38
CA ASN A 47 7.44 -1.68 -21.21
C ASN A 47 8.22 -2.05 -19.94
N GLY A 48 9.05 -1.13 -19.42
CA GLY A 48 9.80 -1.32 -18.18
C GLY A 48 8.88 -1.43 -16.95
N ARG A 49 7.73 -0.74 -16.98
CA ARG A 49 6.77 -0.70 -15.86
C ARG A 49 6.12 -2.07 -15.60
N LEU A 50 5.86 -2.84 -16.65
CA LEU A 50 5.37 -4.22 -16.51
C LEU A 50 6.33 -5.09 -15.68
N LYS A 51 7.64 -4.94 -15.89
CA LYS A 51 8.65 -5.70 -15.15
C LYS A 51 8.78 -5.21 -13.70
N SER A 52 8.69 -3.90 -13.45
CA SER A 52 8.73 -3.37 -12.08
C SER A 52 7.53 -3.83 -11.26
N VAL A 53 6.31 -3.70 -11.80
CA VAL A 53 5.07 -4.07 -11.08
C VAL A 53 5.05 -5.56 -10.75
N LYS A 54 5.50 -6.44 -11.66
CA LYS A 54 5.65 -7.88 -11.37
C LYS A 54 6.61 -8.16 -10.23
N ARG A 55 7.74 -7.44 -10.15
CA ARG A 55 8.72 -7.59 -9.07
C ARG A 55 8.18 -7.07 -7.75
N ASP A 56 7.46 -5.96 -7.77
CA ASP A 56 6.86 -5.38 -6.57
C ASP A 56 5.81 -6.33 -5.97
N ILE A 57 4.95 -6.94 -6.79
CA ILE A 57 4.02 -8.00 -6.37
C ILE A 57 4.77 -9.17 -5.73
N ALA A 58 5.85 -9.64 -6.36
CA ALA A 58 6.64 -10.75 -5.84
C ALA A 58 7.25 -10.43 -4.46
N ARG A 59 7.74 -9.20 -4.26
CA ARG A 59 8.27 -8.75 -2.97
C ARG A 59 7.20 -8.74 -1.88
N ILE A 60 6.00 -8.25 -2.17
CA ILE A 60 4.91 -8.25 -1.19
C ILE A 60 4.56 -9.68 -0.78
N TYR A 61 4.47 -10.61 -1.75
CA TYR A 61 4.25 -12.02 -1.46
C TYR A 61 5.37 -12.65 -0.62
N THR A 62 6.64 -12.30 -0.86
CA THR A 62 7.74 -12.82 -0.03
C THR A 62 7.62 -12.37 1.43
N VAL A 63 7.27 -11.10 1.68
CA VAL A 63 7.11 -10.58 3.05
C VAL A 63 5.93 -11.25 3.76
N LEU A 64 4.80 -11.41 3.07
CA LEU A 64 3.64 -12.11 3.61
C LEU A 64 3.99 -13.56 3.96
N ARG A 65 4.73 -14.25 3.07
CA ARG A 65 5.14 -15.63 3.31
C ARG A 65 6.16 -15.77 4.45
N GLU A 66 7.08 -14.83 4.58
CA GLU A 66 8.04 -14.79 5.70
C GLU A 66 7.32 -14.61 7.04
N ARG A 67 6.24 -13.83 7.09
CA ARG A 67 5.37 -13.67 8.27
C ARG A 67 4.61 -14.95 8.59
N GLU A 68 4.00 -15.59 7.60
CA GLU A 68 3.34 -16.89 7.76
C GLU A 68 4.29 -17.99 8.30
N LEU A 69 5.56 -17.93 7.92
CA LEU A 69 6.60 -18.87 8.37
C LEU A 69 7.25 -18.47 9.70
N GLY A 70 6.86 -17.34 10.30
CA GLY A 70 7.44 -16.83 11.54
C GLY A 70 8.90 -16.36 11.42
N ILE A 71 9.39 -16.15 10.20
CA ILE A 71 10.75 -15.66 9.92
C ILE A 71 10.83 -14.15 10.19
N ARG A 72 9.70 -13.45 10.01
CA ARG A 72 9.54 -12.04 10.37
C ARG A 72 8.35 -11.90 11.31
N GLU A 73 8.53 -11.11 12.36
CA GLU A 73 7.42 -10.79 13.24
C GLU A 73 6.44 -9.85 12.53
N ASP A 74 5.15 -10.18 12.66
CA ASP A 74 4.10 -9.26 12.29
C ASP A 74 4.26 -8.01 13.15
N VAL A 75 4.39 -6.84 12.51
CA VAL A 75 4.21 -5.57 13.20
C VAL A 75 2.73 -5.50 13.55
N ALA A 76 2.37 -6.09 14.70
CA ALA A 76 1.01 -6.06 15.23
C ALA A 76 0.51 -4.61 15.24
N PRO A 77 -0.77 -4.36 14.90
CA PRO A 77 -1.28 -3.01 14.73
C PRO A 77 -1.33 -2.28 16.08
N ALA A 78 -0.21 -1.67 16.47
CA ALA A 78 -0.19 -0.64 17.50
C ALA A 78 -0.79 0.62 16.88
N ALA A 79 -2.09 0.82 17.13
CA ALA A 79 -2.89 2.04 16.99
C ALA A 79 -3.98 2.02 15.90
N ALA A 80 -5.10 1.39 16.25
CA ALA A 80 -6.37 2.09 16.10
C ALA A 80 -6.31 3.42 16.87
N LYS A 81 -6.24 4.55 16.15
CA LYS A 81 -6.56 5.97 16.50
C LYS A 81 -5.92 6.83 15.39
N THR A 82 -6.64 7.34 14.40
CA THR A 82 -7.33 8.64 14.48
C THR A 82 -8.34 8.87 13.33
N GLU A 83 -9.30 7.97 13.15
CA GLU A 83 -10.62 8.36 12.59
C GLU A 83 -11.56 8.70 13.74
N LYS A 84 -11.40 9.88 14.37
CA LYS A 84 -12.41 10.52 15.26
C LYS A 84 -11.98 11.94 15.67
N LYS A 85 -11.79 12.85 14.69
CA LYS A 85 -11.73 14.30 14.98
C LYS A 85 -12.31 15.14 13.84
N ALA A 86 -13.48 14.76 13.31
CA ALA A 86 -14.21 15.53 12.30
C ALA A 86 -15.69 15.84 12.63
N SER A 87 -16.23 15.50 13.82
CA SER A 87 -17.69 15.70 14.03
C SER A 87 -18.19 16.08 15.44
N LYS A 88 -17.37 16.61 16.36
CA LYS A 88 -17.90 17.03 17.69
C LYS A 88 -17.40 18.36 18.30
N LYS A 89 -16.97 19.35 17.50
CA LYS A 89 -16.70 20.70 18.04
C LYS A 89 -16.92 21.82 17.02
N ALA A 90 -18.18 22.08 16.66
CA ALA A 90 -18.60 23.35 16.03
C ALA A 90 -20.11 23.63 16.18
N ALA A 91 -20.74 23.14 17.26
CA ALA A 91 -22.08 23.58 17.63
C ALA A 91 -22.16 23.76 19.16
N LYS A 92 -22.20 25.03 19.57
CA LYS A 92 -22.86 25.56 20.78
C LYS A 92 -22.07 25.65 22.09
N SER A 93 -21.55 26.84 22.36
CA SER A 93 -21.55 27.58 23.63
C SER A 93 -21.33 29.06 23.27
N GLU A 94 -22.41 29.85 23.16
CA GLU A 94 -22.85 30.83 24.19
C GLU A 94 -22.01 32.11 24.08
N ASP A 95 -22.61 33.20 23.57
CA ASP A 95 -23.30 34.20 24.41
C ASP A 95 -22.31 34.86 25.37
N ASP A 96 -21.62 35.89 24.90
CA ASP A 96 -20.95 36.85 25.76
C ASP A 96 -21.41 38.25 25.34
N ALA A 97 -22.35 38.75 26.13
CA ALA A 97 -22.86 40.09 26.14
C ALA A 97 -21.77 41.09 26.54
N LYS A 98 -21.51 42.08 25.68
CA LYS A 98 -21.55 43.52 26.01
C LYS A 98 -21.25 44.37 24.78
#